data_AF-A0A1C4WI01-F1
#
_entry.id   AF-A0A1C4WI01-F1
#
_cell.length_a   1.000
_cell.length_b   1.000
_cell.length_c   1.000
_cell.angle_alpha   90.00
_cell.angle_beta   90.00
_cell.angle_gamma   90.00
#
_symmetry.space_group_name_H-M   'P 1'
#
loop_
_entity.id
_entity.type
_entity.pdbx_description
1 polymer ?
#
loop_
_entity_poly.entity_id
_entity_poly.type
_entity_poly.pdbx_seq_one_letter_code
_entity_poly.pdbx_strand_id
1 'polypeptide(L)'
;MKASAREIVSLVVGLTGIVLLGIGLDHVLDIGSCSTGGSYVVANPCPEGSAVWFWLPMAGAIMWIVGLVGGGRSFTEPGSGQILWTVGFVGGGAALLVKVLTQPTMPPDAKLGASIVAAVFIPMGLIVGVVGLVQLVRRRRGGGTGSRRTKTGDLRRRDGQPAAGRDAWSRLKALNDLRSTGALTREEFVALRADPADPAPDGRRAPRTDRVALIRQLADQRASGTLSTAEFEARKRGVMLGERVD
;
A
#
# COMPACT_ATOMS: atom_id res chain seq x y z
N MET A 1 1.70 -17.89 18.98
CA MET A 1 0.69 -17.42 19.97
C MET A 1 0.86 -15.95 20.34
N LYS A 2 2.06 -15.47 20.72
CA LYS A 2 2.28 -14.06 21.13
C LYS A 2 1.89 -13.01 20.06
N ALA A 3 2.14 -13.28 18.78
CA ALA A 3 1.79 -12.36 17.69
C ALA A 3 0.26 -12.17 17.53
N SER A 4 -0.52 -13.24 17.71
CA SER A 4 -1.99 -13.21 17.57
C SER A 4 -2.65 -12.48 18.74
N ALA A 5 -2.16 -12.66 19.97
CA ALA A 5 -2.69 -11.95 21.13
C ALA A 5 -2.50 -10.43 21.01
N ARG A 6 -1.32 -9.99 20.53
CA ARG A 6 -1.06 -8.57 20.27
C ARG A 6 -2.00 -7.99 19.22
N GLU A 7 -2.25 -8.70 18.11
CA GLU A 7 -3.19 -8.23 17.08
C GLU A 7 -4.61 -8.11 17.61
N ILE A 8 -5.08 -9.09 18.40
CA ILE A 8 -6.41 -9.06 19.02
C ILE A 8 -6.53 -7.86 19.98
N VAL A 9 -5.56 -7.66 20.87
CA VAL A 9 -5.54 -6.52 21.79
C VAL A 9 -5.55 -5.20 21.02
N SER A 10 -4.74 -5.09 19.96
CA SER A 10 -4.70 -3.91 19.10
C SER A 10 -6.06 -3.61 18.45
N LEU A 11 -6.73 -4.65 17.96
CA LEU A 11 -8.08 -4.56 17.39
C LEU A 11 -9.10 -4.09 18.43
N VAL A 12 -9.11 -4.71 19.61
CA VAL A 12 -10.04 -4.36 20.68
C VAL A 12 -9.83 -2.91 21.11
N VAL A 13 -8.60 -2.52 21.43
CA VAL A 13 -8.26 -1.15 21.84
C VAL A 13 -8.64 -0.15 20.75
N GLY A 14 -8.32 -0.45 19.49
CA GLY A 14 -8.63 0.43 18.37
C GLY A 14 -10.13 0.57 18.11
N LEU A 15 -10.90 -0.52 18.19
CA LEU A 15 -12.36 -0.50 18.01
C LEU A 15 -13.05 0.23 19.17
N THR A 16 -12.62 0.00 20.41
CA THR A 16 -13.10 0.76 21.56
C THR A 16 -12.81 2.25 21.38
N GLY A 17 -11.60 2.60 20.90
CA GLY A 17 -11.24 3.99 20.57
C GLY A 17 -12.19 4.62 19.54
N ILE A 18 -12.52 3.90 18.47
CA ILE A 18 -13.47 4.38 17.43
C ILE A 18 -14.87 4.61 18.03
N VAL A 19 -15.35 3.71 18.89
CA VAL A 19 -16.67 3.85 19.53
C VAL A 19 -16.69 5.06 20.46
N LEU A 20 -15.66 5.23 21.31
CA LEU A 20 -15.54 6.39 22.20
C LEU A 20 -15.42 7.70 21.42
N LEU A 21 -14.67 7.68 20.32
CA LEU A 21 -14.55 8.79 19.39
C LEU A 21 -15.91 9.18 18.83
N GLY A 22 -16.68 8.20 18.36
CA GLY A 22 -18.03 8.41 17.82
C GLY A 22 -19.00 9.00 18.85
N ILE A 23 -19.08 8.40 20.05
CA ILE A 23 -19.94 8.89 21.13
C ILE A 23 -19.56 10.32 21.55
N GLY A 24 -18.25 10.59 21.66
CA GLY A 24 -17.75 11.91 22.00
C GLY A 24 -18.09 12.97 20.96
N LEU A 25 -17.85 12.66 19.68
CA LEU A 25 -18.22 13.52 18.55
C LEU A 25 -19.73 13.75 18.48
N ASP A 26 -20.53 12.71 18.70
CA ASP A 26 -21.99 12.80 18.70
C ASP A 26 -22.47 13.86 19.69
N HIS A 27 -22.02 13.77 20.94
CA HIS A 27 -22.35 14.75 21.98
C HIS A 27 -21.77 16.15 21.72
N VAL A 28 -20.52 16.25 21.25
CA VAL A 28 -19.91 17.56 20.94
C VAL A 28 -20.66 18.27 19.81
N LEU A 29 -21.14 17.52 18.80
CA LEU A 29 -21.95 18.08 17.72
C LEU A 29 -23.33 18.55 18.20
N ASP A 30 -23.92 17.85 19.18
CA ASP A 30 -25.21 18.24 19.76
C ASP A 30 -25.09 19.48 20.66
N ILE A 31 -23.98 19.61 21.40
CA ILE A 31 -23.68 20.80 22.21
C ILE A 31 -23.39 22.02 21.32
N GLY A 32 -22.74 21.80 20.17
CA GLY A 32 -22.31 22.85 19.25
C GLY A 32 -21.14 23.67 19.80
N SER A 33 -20.91 24.85 19.22
CA SER A 33 -19.82 25.76 19.65
C SER A 33 -20.21 26.49 20.94
N CYS A 34 -19.99 25.84 22.08
CA CYS A 34 -20.05 26.49 23.38
C CYS A 34 -18.63 26.93 23.78
N SER A 35 -18.51 28.14 24.33
CA SER A 35 -17.24 28.69 24.79
C SER A 35 -17.53 29.53 26.02
N THR A 36 -16.67 29.40 27.04
CA THR A 36 -16.58 30.36 28.13
C THR A 36 -15.97 31.64 27.56
N GLY A 37 -16.81 32.47 26.96
CA GLY A 37 -16.41 33.55 26.05
C GLY A 37 -15.40 34.55 26.62
N GLY A 38 -14.45 34.94 25.78
CA GLY A 38 -13.84 36.26 25.84
C GLY A 38 -14.79 37.32 25.27
N SER A 39 -14.50 38.60 25.50
CA SER A 39 -15.38 39.77 25.30
C SER A 39 -15.94 40.02 23.88
N TYR A 40 -15.60 39.20 22.88
CA TYR A 40 -15.95 39.44 21.48
C TYR A 40 -16.67 38.28 20.78
N VAL A 41 -17.02 37.20 21.48
CA VAL A 41 -17.76 36.07 20.88
C VAL A 41 -19.00 35.78 21.70
N VAL A 42 -20.18 35.95 21.10
CA VAL A 42 -21.45 35.49 21.66
C VAL A 42 -21.46 33.97 21.57
N ALA A 43 -20.91 33.33 22.59
CA ALA A 43 -20.98 31.89 22.76
C ALA A 43 -22.00 31.57 23.85
N ASN A 44 -22.83 30.57 23.60
CA ASN A 44 -23.72 30.06 24.64
C ASN A 44 -22.88 29.45 25.78
N PRO A 45 -23.25 29.67 27.05
CA PRO A 45 -22.57 29.06 28.17
C PRO A 45 -22.62 27.53 28.04
N CYS A 46 -21.47 26.86 28.19
CA CYS A 46 -21.42 25.40 28.12
C CYS A 46 -22.20 24.80 29.31
N PRO A 47 -23.06 23.78 29.08
CA PRO A 47 -23.70 23.06 30.18
C PRO A 47 -22.64 22.40 31.08
N GLU A 48 -22.96 22.27 32.37
CA GLU A 48 -22.08 21.62 33.34
C GLU A 48 -21.79 20.17 32.91
N GLY A 49 -20.52 19.75 33.05
CA GLY A 49 -20.08 18.41 32.65
C GLY A 49 -19.71 18.24 31.17
N SER A 50 -19.85 19.29 30.34
CA SER A 50 -19.44 19.28 28.92
C SER A 50 -17.95 18.95 28.71
N ALA A 51 -17.08 19.28 29.67
CA ALA A 51 -15.65 19.02 29.59
C ALA A 51 -15.31 17.54 29.36
N VAL A 52 -16.02 16.61 30.01
CA VAL A 52 -15.78 15.16 29.84
C VAL A 52 -16.08 14.74 28.41
N TRP A 53 -17.14 15.30 27.81
CA TRP A 53 -17.54 15.01 26.43
C TRP A 53 -16.55 15.55 25.40
N PHE A 54 -15.80 16.62 25.70
CA PHE A 54 -14.70 17.08 24.84
C PHE A 54 -13.45 16.19 24.93
N TRP A 55 -13.15 15.64 26.10
CA TRP A 55 -12.01 14.73 26.28
C TRP A 55 -12.27 13.34 25.71
N LEU A 56 -13.52 12.88 25.71
CA LEU A 56 -13.91 11.57 25.21
C LEU A 56 -13.49 11.32 23.74
N PRO A 57 -13.75 12.23 22.76
CA PRO A 57 -13.31 12.02 21.40
C PRO A 57 -11.79 12.08 21.29
N MET A 58 -11.12 12.90 22.09
CA MET A 58 -9.66 12.97 22.08
C MET A 58 -9.04 11.66 22.59
N ALA A 59 -9.55 11.12 23.70
CA ALA A 59 -9.13 9.83 24.24
C ALA A 59 -9.44 8.68 23.26
N GLY A 60 -10.63 8.70 22.65
CA GLY A 60 -11.02 7.75 21.62
C GLY A 60 -10.08 7.77 20.41
N ALA A 61 -9.73 8.96 19.91
CA ALA A 61 -8.77 9.13 18.83
C ALA A 61 -7.38 8.59 19.19
N ILE A 62 -6.88 8.88 20.40
CA ILE A 62 -5.60 8.35 20.88
C ILE A 62 -5.65 6.82 20.95
N MET A 63 -6.69 6.23 21.54
CA MET A 63 -6.86 4.78 21.60
C MET A 63 -6.93 4.15 20.20
N TRP A 64 -7.63 4.79 19.27
CA TRP A 64 -7.69 4.34 17.88
C TRP A 64 -6.30 4.36 17.22
N ILE A 65 -5.54 5.45 17.38
CA ILE A 65 -4.16 5.57 16.87
C ILE A 65 -3.24 4.52 17.51
N VAL A 66 -3.33 4.31 18.82
CA VAL A 66 -2.57 3.27 19.53
C VAL A 66 -2.94 1.88 19.00
N GLY A 67 -4.22 1.62 18.73
CA GLY A 67 -4.68 0.39 18.10
C GLY A 67 -4.17 0.21 16.67
N LEU A 68 -4.00 1.30 15.91
CA LEU A 68 -3.41 1.28 14.56
C LEU A 68 -1.91 0.96 14.61
N VAL A 69 -1.15 1.67 15.45
CA VAL A 69 0.32 1.52 15.55
C VAL A 69 0.73 0.26 16.31
N GLY A 70 -0.10 -0.19 17.25
CA GLY A 70 0.12 -1.40 18.04
C GLY A 70 0.11 -2.68 17.21
N GLY A 71 -0.57 -2.66 16.05
CA GLY A 71 -0.66 -3.77 15.11
C GLY A 71 0.65 -3.91 14.34
N GLY A 72 1.40 -4.99 14.58
CA GLY A 72 2.72 -5.20 13.96
C GLY A 72 2.70 -5.37 12.43
N ARG A 73 1.52 -5.39 11.80
CA ARG A 73 1.33 -5.47 10.36
C ARG A 73 0.76 -4.13 9.86
N SER A 74 1.67 -3.30 9.34
CA SER A 74 1.34 -2.03 8.68
C SER A 74 0.47 -2.24 7.43
N PHE A 75 -0.18 -1.16 7.00
CA PHE A 75 -1.10 -0.98 5.85
C PHE A 75 -0.80 -1.72 4.53
N THR A 76 0.38 -2.31 4.40
CA THR A 76 0.84 -3.11 3.26
C THR A 76 0.43 -4.58 3.32
N GLU A 77 0.14 -5.12 4.50
CA GLU A 77 -0.36 -6.50 4.67
C GLU A 77 -1.79 -6.52 5.23
N PRO A 78 -2.61 -7.53 4.86
CA PRO A 78 -3.93 -7.69 5.47
C PRO A 78 -3.77 -7.97 6.97
N GLY A 79 -4.16 -6.99 7.80
CA GLY A 79 -3.96 -7.00 9.24
C GLY A 79 -4.88 -6.04 9.99
N SER A 80 -4.70 -5.94 11.32
CA SER A 80 -5.53 -5.13 12.21
C SER A 80 -5.56 -3.65 11.82
N GLY A 81 -4.43 -3.10 11.35
CA GLY A 81 -4.33 -1.70 10.95
C GLY A 81 -5.27 -1.34 9.80
N GLN A 82 -5.38 -2.23 8.80
CA GLN A 82 -6.29 -2.03 7.67
C GLN A 82 -7.76 -2.08 8.10
N ILE A 83 -8.12 -3.00 8.98
CA ILE A 83 -9.48 -3.10 9.52
C ILE A 83 -9.82 -1.84 10.32
N LEU A 84 -8.96 -1.45 11.26
CA LEU A 84 -9.17 -0.28 12.10
C LEU A 84 -9.22 1.02 11.29
N TRP A 85 -8.43 1.13 10.22
CA TRP A 85 -8.48 2.27 9.32
C TRP A 85 -9.80 2.33 8.57
N THR A 86 -10.19 1.23 7.92
CA THR A 86 -11.44 1.17 7.15
C THR A 86 -12.66 1.39 8.06
N VAL A 87 -12.71 0.72 9.22
CA VAL A 87 -13.82 0.89 10.17
C VAL A 87 -13.85 2.32 10.73
N GLY A 88 -12.70 2.89 11.08
CA GLY A 88 -12.67 4.26 11.61
C GLY A 88 -13.11 5.30 10.58
N PHE A 89 -12.56 5.25 9.36
CA PHE A 89 -12.89 6.23 8.32
C PHE A 89 -14.25 6.00 7.66
N VAL A 90 -14.52 4.77 7.17
CA VAL A 90 -15.81 4.47 6.53
C VAL A 90 -16.92 4.46 7.58
N GLY A 91 -16.71 3.80 8.72
CA GLY A 91 -17.71 3.74 9.78
C GLY A 91 -17.97 5.10 10.41
N GLY A 92 -16.92 5.87 10.73
CA GLY A 92 -17.06 7.23 11.25
C GLY A 92 -17.73 8.18 10.25
N GLY A 93 -17.30 8.15 8.99
CA GLY A 93 -17.92 8.95 7.92
C GLY A 93 -19.38 8.59 7.67
N ALA A 94 -19.71 7.28 7.66
CA ALA A 94 -21.09 6.81 7.53
C ALA A 94 -21.95 7.19 8.74
N ALA A 95 -21.43 7.11 9.96
CA ALA A 95 -22.15 7.51 11.16
C ALA A 95 -22.49 9.01 11.13
N LEU A 96 -21.54 9.87 10.75
CA LEU A 96 -21.78 11.31 10.57
C LEU A 96 -22.81 11.57 9.47
N LEU A 97 -22.71 10.86 8.34
CA LEU A 97 -23.68 10.99 7.25
C LEU A 97 -25.08 10.58 7.69
N VAL A 98 -25.22 9.46 8.40
CA VAL A 98 -26.49 9.02 8.97
C VAL A 98 -27.04 10.07 9.92
N LYS A 99 -26.21 10.61 10.83
CA LYS A 99 -26.63 11.65 11.78
C LYS A 99 -27.17 12.90 11.05
N VAL A 100 -26.47 13.36 10.01
CA VAL A 100 -26.88 14.50 9.16
C VAL A 100 -28.21 14.26 8.45
N LEU A 101 -28.49 13.01 8.06
CA LEU A 101 -29.71 12.63 7.36
C LEU A 101 -30.89 12.39 8.32
N THR A 102 -30.64 11.96 9.55
CA THR A 102 -31.69 11.60 10.52
C THR A 102 -32.05 12.72 11.49
N GLN A 103 -31.16 13.69 11.73
CA GLN A 103 -31.43 14.82 12.63
C GLN A 103 -31.79 16.10 11.86
N PRO A 104 -33.09 16.45 11.74
CA PRO A 104 -33.52 17.66 11.02
C PRO A 104 -33.21 18.96 11.76
N THR A 105 -32.94 18.90 13.07
CA THR A 105 -32.72 20.07 13.94
C THR A 105 -31.26 20.52 14.03
N MET A 106 -30.35 19.91 13.26
CA MET A 106 -28.94 20.34 13.26
C MET A 106 -28.79 21.78 12.74
N PRO A 107 -27.93 22.59 13.38
CA PRO A 107 -27.51 23.87 12.83
C PRO A 107 -26.97 23.70 11.39
N PRO A 108 -27.25 24.65 10.46
CA PRO A 108 -26.81 24.55 9.07
C PRO A 108 -25.30 24.34 8.92
N ASP A 109 -24.50 25.01 9.76
CA ASP A 109 -23.04 24.94 9.73
C ASP A 109 -22.52 23.57 10.17
N ALA A 110 -23.12 22.99 11.21
CA ALA A 110 -22.78 21.65 11.69
C ALA A 110 -23.12 20.58 10.64
N LYS A 111 -24.27 20.74 9.97
CA LYS A 111 -24.71 19.86 8.90
C LYS A 111 -23.74 19.88 7.72
N LEU A 112 -23.31 21.09 7.30
CA LEU A 112 -22.34 21.26 6.22
C LEU A 112 -20.98 20.67 6.60
N GLY A 113 -20.48 20.95 7.79
CA GLY A 113 -19.22 20.39 8.29
C GLY A 113 -19.22 18.86 8.31
N ALA A 114 -20.26 18.25 8.90
CA ALA A 114 -20.40 16.79 8.97
C ALA A 114 -20.54 16.16 7.56
N SER A 115 -21.20 16.84 6.62
CA SER A 115 -21.31 16.38 5.23
C SER A 115 -19.96 16.39 4.49
N ILE A 116 -19.12 17.41 4.70
CA ILE A 116 -17.77 17.49 4.13
C ILE A 116 -16.89 16.38 4.71
N VAL A 117 -16.92 16.20 6.03
CA VAL A 117 -16.14 15.14 6.70
C VAL A 117 -16.55 13.77 6.16
N ALA A 118 -17.86 13.48 6.06
CA ALA A 118 -18.34 12.22 5.49
C ALA A 118 -17.86 12.02 4.03
N ALA A 119 -17.94 13.06 3.20
CA ALA A 119 -17.52 13.02 1.81
C ALA A 119 -16.02 12.73 1.64
N VAL A 120 -15.17 13.13 2.59
CA VAL A 120 -13.72 12.86 2.57
C VAL A 120 -13.39 11.51 3.21
N PHE A 121 -14.00 11.21 4.36
CA PHE A 121 -13.67 10.03 5.16
C PHE A 121 -14.07 8.73 4.47
N ILE A 122 -15.27 8.69 3.85
CA ILE A 122 -15.77 7.47 3.22
C ILE A 122 -14.83 7.01 2.08
N PRO A 123 -14.47 7.84 1.07
CA PRO A 123 -13.51 7.42 0.04
C PRO A 123 -12.16 7.02 0.62
N MET A 124 -11.65 7.75 1.61
CA MET A 124 -10.33 7.49 2.19
C MET A 124 -10.26 6.14 2.92
N GLY A 125 -11.32 5.76 3.64
CA GLY A 125 -11.42 4.44 4.26
C GLY A 125 -11.72 3.32 3.26
N LEU A 126 -12.52 3.62 2.23
CA LEU A 126 -12.95 2.64 1.22
C LEU A 126 -11.79 2.17 0.35
N ILE A 127 -10.91 3.08 -0.10
CA ILE A 127 -9.74 2.73 -0.93
C ILE A 127 -8.88 1.68 -0.21
N VAL A 128 -8.55 1.94 1.05
CA VAL A 128 -7.75 1.03 1.87
C VAL A 128 -8.51 -0.29 2.13
N GLY A 129 -9.82 -0.22 2.39
CA GLY A 129 -10.65 -1.41 2.63
C GLY A 129 -10.75 -2.34 1.41
N VAL A 130 -10.99 -1.77 0.22
CA VAL A 130 -11.09 -2.51 -1.03
C VAL A 130 -9.76 -3.18 -1.38
N VAL A 131 -8.64 -2.48 -1.23
CA VAL A 131 -7.31 -3.07 -1.45
C VAL A 131 -7.08 -4.28 -0.53
N GLY A 132 -7.46 -4.15 0.75
CA GLY A 132 -7.36 -5.24 1.72
C GLY A 132 -8.21 -6.44 1.38
N LEU A 133 -9.47 -6.18 1.02
CA LEU A 133 -10.40 -7.22 0.60
C LEU A 133 -9.89 -7.95 -0.64
N VAL A 134 -9.38 -7.21 -1.64
CA VAL A 134 -8.80 -7.81 -2.85
C VAL A 134 -7.57 -8.65 -2.52
N GLN A 135 -6.68 -8.18 -1.66
CA GLN A 135 -5.51 -8.95 -1.23
C GLN A 135 -5.91 -10.22 -0.46
N LEU A 136 -6.92 -10.13 0.42
CA LEU A 136 -7.45 -11.27 1.16
C LEU A 136 -8.07 -12.32 0.23
N VAL A 137 -8.87 -11.88 -0.75
CA VAL A 137 -9.49 -12.76 -1.76
C VAL A 137 -8.41 -13.41 -2.63
N ARG A 138 -7.39 -12.65 -3.07
CA ARG A 138 -6.27 -13.20 -3.84
C ARG A 138 -5.46 -14.23 -3.05
N ARG A 139 -5.20 -14.00 -1.75
CA ARG A 139 -4.54 -14.98 -0.88
C ARG A 139 -5.37 -16.25 -0.74
N ARG A 140 -6.69 -16.15 -0.55
CA ARG A 140 -7.59 -17.31 -0.48
C ARG A 140 -7.63 -18.09 -1.81
N ARG A 141 -7.67 -17.39 -2.96
CA ARG A 141 -7.66 -18.03 -4.29
C ARG A 141 -6.31 -18.65 -4.65
N GLY A 142 -5.19 -18.04 -4.25
CA GLY A 142 -3.85 -18.56 -4.47
C GLY A 142 -3.44 -19.70 -3.53
N GLY A 143 -4.14 -19.88 -2.41
CA GLY A 143 -3.87 -20.94 -1.43
C GLY A 143 -4.49 -22.31 -1.78
N GLY A 144 -5.26 -22.42 -2.87
CA GLY A 144 -6.01 -23.63 -3.22
C GLY A 144 -5.23 -24.74 -3.93
N THR A 145 -3.98 -24.52 -4.35
CA THR A 145 -3.30 -25.45 -5.28
C THR A 145 -1.81 -25.73 -5.01
N GLY A 146 -1.35 -25.62 -3.76
CA GLY A 146 -0.05 -26.21 -3.44
C GLY A 146 0.61 -25.70 -2.18
N SER A 147 0.35 -26.37 -1.05
CA SER A 147 1.39 -26.57 -0.04
C SER A 147 0.98 -27.66 0.95
N ARG A 148 1.02 -28.91 0.49
CA ARG A 148 1.40 -30.04 1.36
C ARG A 148 2.90 -30.23 1.19
N ARG A 149 3.69 -29.23 1.62
CA ARG A 149 5.15 -29.33 1.68
C ARG A 149 5.52 -30.05 2.97
N THR A 150 5.26 -31.35 3.01
CA THR A 150 5.99 -32.25 3.91
C THR A 150 7.41 -32.35 3.39
N LYS A 151 8.33 -31.78 4.19
CA LYS A 151 9.76 -32.08 4.22
C LYS A 151 10.02 -33.56 3.96
N THR A 152 10.55 -33.90 2.79
CA THR A 152 11.68 -34.83 2.62
C THR A 152 12.18 -34.66 1.19
N GLY A 153 13.51 -34.68 1.04
CA GLY A 153 14.19 -34.17 -0.15
C GLY A 153 13.81 -34.86 -1.44
N ASP A 154 13.84 -34.09 -2.53
CA ASP A 154 14.33 -34.62 -3.79
C ASP A 154 14.83 -33.48 -4.68
N LEU A 155 16.13 -33.51 -4.97
CA LEU A 155 16.78 -32.71 -5.98
C LEU A 155 16.47 -33.33 -7.34
N ARG A 156 15.30 -33.04 -7.94
CA ARG A 156 15.13 -33.19 -9.39
C ARG A 156 13.85 -32.54 -9.90
N ARG A 157 14.05 -31.65 -10.88
CA ARG A 157 13.20 -31.52 -12.07
C ARG A 157 11.80 -30.93 -11.86
N ARG A 158 11.67 -29.62 -12.16
CA ARG A 158 10.45 -29.14 -12.84
C ARG A 158 10.74 -27.94 -13.71
N ASP A 159 11.17 -28.25 -14.93
CA ASP A 159 11.00 -27.39 -16.09
C ASP A 159 9.52 -27.15 -16.38
N GLY A 160 9.21 -25.94 -16.84
CA GLY A 160 8.08 -25.69 -17.75
C GLY A 160 6.78 -25.23 -17.13
N GLN A 161 6.69 -23.95 -16.74
CA GLN A 161 5.45 -23.19 -16.93
C GLN A 161 5.75 -21.69 -17.15
N PRO A 162 5.14 -21.03 -18.17
CA PRO A 162 5.63 -19.77 -18.69
C PRO A 162 5.26 -18.59 -17.78
N ALA A 163 6.28 -17.97 -17.17
CA ALA A 163 6.19 -16.74 -16.38
C ALA A 163 6.18 -15.46 -17.25
N ALA A 164 5.67 -15.54 -18.48
CA ALA A 164 5.80 -14.48 -19.49
C ALA A 164 5.29 -13.09 -19.02
N GLY A 165 4.33 -13.04 -18.10
CA GLY A 165 3.82 -11.78 -17.55
C GLY A 165 4.64 -11.19 -16.40
N ARG A 166 5.40 -12.00 -15.64
CA ARG A 166 6.21 -11.53 -14.50
C ARG A 166 7.58 -11.03 -14.97
N ASP A 167 8.10 -11.63 -16.05
CA ASP A 167 9.42 -11.33 -16.57
C ASP A 167 9.46 -10.00 -17.32
N ALA A 168 8.40 -9.64 -18.05
CA ALA A 168 8.33 -8.40 -18.82
C ALA A 168 8.48 -7.14 -17.95
N TRP A 169 7.81 -7.09 -16.80
CA TRP A 169 7.90 -5.94 -15.89
C TRP A 169 9.27 -5.88 -15.21
N SER A 170 9.81 -7.02 -14.79
CA SER A 170 11.15 -7.08 -14.20
C SER A 170 12.25 -6.65 -15.17
N ARG A 171 12.13 -7.02 -16.45
CA ARG A 171 13.01 -6.59 -17.54
C ARG A 171 12.88 -5.09 -17.79
N LEU A 172 11.66 -4.56 -17.84
CA LEU A 172 11.42 -3.13 -18.03
C LEU A 172 12.03 -2.30 -16.89
N LYS A 173 11.91 -2.78 -15.65
CA LYS A 173 12.54 -2.17 -14.47
C LYS A 173 14.06 -2.18 -14.59
N ALA A 174 14.66 -3.33 -14.93
CA ALA A 174 16.10 -3.44 -15.12
C ALA A 174 16.64 -2.51 -16.23
N LEU A 175 15.93 -2.38 -17.35
CA LEU A 175 16.29 -1.44 -18.42
C LEU A 175 16.21 0.01 -17.96
N ASN A 176 15.20 0.36 -17.15
CA ASN A 176 15.05 1.70 -16.61
C ASN A 176 16.15 2.04 -15.60
N ASP A 177 16.53 1.07 -14.76
CA ASP A 177 17.64 1.22 -13.82
C ASP A 177 18.96 1.45 -14.57
N LEU A 178 19.25 0.67 -15.62
CA LEU A 178 20.45 0.83 -16.46
C LEU A 178 20.50 2.17 -17.21
N ARG A 179 19.34 2.71 -17.60
CA ARG A 179 19.25 4.05 -18.19
C ARG A 179 19.53 5.13 -17.15
N SER A 180 19.01 4.97 -15.92
CA SER A 180 19.19 5.95 -14.85
C SER A 180 20.66 6.08 -14.39
N THR A 181 21.42 4.98 -14.48
CA THR A 181 22.86 4.96 -14.18
C THR A 181 23.73 5.45 -15.33
N GLY A 182 23.13 5.82 -16.48
CA GLY A 182 23.86 6.23 -17.67
C GLY A 182 24.59 5.08 -18.39
N ALA A 183 24.34 3.83 -18.01
CA ALA A 183 24.91 2.66 -18.67
C ALA A 183 24.29 2.40 -20.05
N LEU A 184 23.06 2.87 -20.26
CA LEU A 184 22.31 2.77 -21.51
C LEU A 184 21.94 4.14 -22.08
N THR A 185 22.21 4.34 -23.36
CA THR A 185 21.72 5.51 -24.10
C THR A 185 20.21 5.38 -24.39
N ARG A 186 19.59 6.50 -24.78
CA ARG A 186 18.16 6.51 -25.11
C ARG A 186 17.83 5.61 -26.31
N GLU A 187 18.73 5.55 -27.29
CA GLU A 187 18.57 4.75 -28.50
C GLU A 187 18.72 3.24 -28.19
N GLU A 188 19.71 2.88 -27.38
CA GLU A 188 19.91 1.51 -26.91
C GLU A 188 18.72 1.00 -26.09
N PHE A 189 18.13 1.87 -25.26
CA PHE A 189 16.96 1.52 -24.45
C PHE A 189 15.75 1.21 -25.34
N VAL A 190 15.53 2.00 -26.39
CA VAL A 190 14.44 1.76 -27.34
C VAL A 190 14.67 0.46 -28.11
N ALA A 191 15.90 0.20 -28.56
CA ALA A 191 16.26 -1.05 -29.23
C ALA A 191 16.02 -2.29 -28.35
N LEU A 192 16.47 -2.28 -27.09
CA LEU A 192 16.27 -3.41 -26.16
C LEU A 192 14.82 -3.57 -25.69
N ARG A 193 14.02 -2.50 -25.72
CA ARG A 193 12.59 -2.55 -25.44
C ARG A 193 11.80 -3.10 -26.63
N ALA A 194 12.22 -2.78 -27.85
CA ALA A 194 11.63 -3.21 -29.10
C ALA A 194 12.10 -4.59 -29.56
N ASP A 195 13.08 -5.20 -28.88
CA ASP A 195 13.48 -6.60 -29.06
C ASP A 195 12.61 -7.49 -28.13
N PRO A 196 11.46 -8.00 -28.62
CA PRO A 196 10.58 -8.87 -27.85
C PRO A 196 11.21 -10.23 -27.56
N ALA A 197 12.50 -10.48 -27.81
CA ALA A 197 13.07 -11.82 -27.64
C ALA A 197 12.17 -12.84 -28.35
N ASP A 198 12.01 -12.69 -29.66
CA ASP A 198 11.13 -13.54 -30.46
C ASP A 198 11.44 -15.02 -30.21
N PRO A 199 10.44 -15.88 -29.98
CA PRO A 199 10.64 -17.29 -30.19
C PRO A 199 11.01 -17.47 -31.66
N ALA A 200 12.20 -18.00 -31.93
CA ALA A 200 12.60 -18.35 -33.28
C ALA A 200 11.47 -19.16 -33.96
N PRO A 201 11.10 -18.85 -35.21
CA PRO A 201 9.99 -19.51 -35.90
C PRO A 201 10.16 -21.05 -35.99
N ASP A 202 11.39 -21.54 -35.83
CA ASP A 202 11.74 -22.95 -35.99
C ASP A 202 11.63 -23.81 -34.72
N GLY A 203 11.14 -23.26 -33.59
CA GLY A 203 10.90 -24.02 -32.36
C GLY A 203 12.14 -24.63 -31.68
N ARG A 204 13.33 -24.51 -32.28
CA ARG A 204 14.61 -24.88 -31.67
C ARG A 204 15.07 -23.76 -30.76
N ARG A 205 15.00 -24.00 -29.44
CA ARG A 205 15.56 -23.09 -28.42
C ARG A 205 17.07 -23.08 -28.52
N ALA A 206 17.64 -22.09 -29.22
CA ALA A 206 19.00 -21.66 -28.92
C ALA A 206 19.05 -21.17 -27.45
N PRO A 207 20.16 -21.39 -26.72
CA PRO A 207 20.32 -20.84 -25.38
C PRO A 207 20.16 -19.31 -25.46
N ARG A 208 19.11 -18.81 -24.81
CA ARG A 208 18.70 -17.42 -24.84
C ARG A 208 19.65 -16.64 -23.95
N THR A 209 20.72 -16.09 -24.51
CA THR A 209 21.63 -15.24 -23.74
C THR A 209 20.87 -13.97 -23.39
N ASP A 210 20.57 -13.77 -22.10
CA ASP A 210 19.86 -12.59 -21.62
C ASP A 210 20.77 -11.36 -21.75
N ARG A 211 20.61 -10.64 -22.87
CA ARG A 211 21.38 -9.44 -23.20
C ARG A 211 21.31 -8.39 -22.09
N VAL A 212 20.18 -8.29 -21.38
CA VAL A 212 20.00 -7.32 -20.28
C VAL A 212 20.84 -7.74 -19.07
N ALA A 213 20.87 -9.04 -18.76
CA ALA A 213 21.71 -9.57 -17.69
C ALA A 213 23.21 -9.34 -17.98
N LEU A 214 23.64 -9.55 -19.23
CA LEU A 214 25.02 -9.31 -19.64
C LEU A 214 25.42 -7.84 -19.54
N ILE A 215 24.58 -6.92 -20.01
CA ILE A 215 24.86 -5.48 -19.92
C ILE A 215 24.94 -5.03 -18.45
N ARG A 216 24.10 -5.61 -17.58
CA ARG A 216 24.16 -5.35 -16.14
C ARG A 216 25.48 -5.83 -15.54
N GLN A 217 25.91 -7.04 -15.89
CA GLN A 217 27.21 -7.56 -15.43
C GLN A 217 28.39 -6.70 -15.89
N LEU A 218 28.36 -6.20 -17.13
CA LEU A 218 29.39 -5.28 -17.65
C LEU A 218 29.35 -3.93 -16.91
N ALA A 219 28.17 -3.43 -16.55
CA ALA A 219 28.03 -2.19 -15.78
C ALA A 219 28.58 -2.35 -14.35
N ASP A 220 28.33 -3.49 -13.71
CA ASP A 220 28.87 -3.82 -12.40
C ASP A 220 30.41 -3.94 -12.45
N GLN A 221 30.96 -4.56 -13.50
CA GLN A 221 32.41 -4.62 -13.74
C GLN A 221 33.03 -3.23 -13.92
N ARG A 222 32.41 -2.36 -14.71
CA ARG A 222 32.85 -0.98 -14.86
C ARG A 222 32.81 -0.22 -13.53
N ALA A 223 31.74 -0.37 -12.75
CA ALA A 223 31.59 0.28 -11.45
C ALA A 223 32.66 -0.20 -10.44
N SER A 224 33.04 -1.48 -10.50
CA SER A 224 34.13 -2.05 -9.70
C SER A 224 35.54 -1.64 -10.14
N GLY A 225 35.67 -0.93 -11.27
CA GLY A 225 36.97 -0.57 -11.86
C GLY A 225 37.71 -1.73 -12.53
N THR A 226 37.08 -2.91 -12.65
CA THR A 226 37.67 -4.06 -13.36
C THR A 226 37.66 -3.91 -14.86
N LEU A 227 36.83 -3.00 -15.38
CA LEU A 227 36.70 -2.72 -16.80
C LEU A 227 36.82 -1.21 -17.05
N SER A 228 37.67 -0.81 -18.00
CA SER A 228 37.76 0.58 -18.41
C SER A 228 36.50 1.02 -19.16
N THR A 229 36.23 2.33 -19.22
CA THR A 229 35.09 2.88 -19.97
C THR A 229 35.14 2.49 -21.45
N ALA A 230 36.32 2.44 -22.07
CA ALA A 230 36.48 2.07 -23.47
C ALA A 230 36.17 0.59 -23.72
N GLU A 231 36.64 -0.30 -22.84
CA GLU A 231 36.34 -1.74 -22.90
C GLU A 231 34.86 -2.03 -22.67
N PHE A 232 34.21 -1.24 -21.80
CA PHE A 232 32.77 -1.35 -21.54
C PHE A 232 31.99 -1.07 -22.83
N GLU A 233 32.27 0.04 -23.50
CA GLU A 233 31.59 0.41 -24.74
C GLU A 233 31.87 -0.55 -25.90
N ALA A 234 33.05 -1.17 -25.94
CA ALA A 234 33.36 -2.22 -26.92
C ALA A 234 32.54 -3.50 -26.66
N ARG A 235 32.54 -4.00 -25.41
CA ARG A 235 31.80 -5.22 -25.03
C ARG A 235 30.29 -5.03 -25.09
N LYS A 236 29.78 -3.85 -24.70
CA LYS A 236 28.35 -3.51 -24.80
C LYS A 236 27.89 -3.58 -26.26
N ARG A 237 28.68 -3.05 -27.21
CA ARG A 237 28.38 -3.15 -28.64
C ARG A 237 28.33 -4.60 -29.14
N GLY A 238 29.27 -5.45 -28.72
CA GLY A 238 29.23 -6.89 -29.06
C GLY A 238 27.96 -7.59 -28.57
N VAL A 239 27.54 -7.32 -27.32
CA VAL A 239 26.30 -7.87 -26.76
C VAL A 239 25.05 -7.37 -27.50
N MET A 240 25.04 -6.09 -27.91
CA MET A 240 23.93 -5.51 -28.69
C MET A 240 23.84 -6.11 -30.10
N LEU A 241 24.98 -6.43 -30.72
CA LEU A 241 25.05 -7.12 -32.02
C LEU A 241 24.76 -8.63 -31.91
N GLY A 242 24.73 -9.18 -30.69
CA GLY A 242 24.53 -10.61 -30.46
C GLY A 242 25.77 -11.46 -30.72
N GLU A 243 26.96 -10.86 -30.74
CA GLU A 243 28.22 -11.61 -30.79
C GLU A 243 28.36 -12.45 -29.52
N ARG A 244 28.78 -13.70 -29.69
CA ARG A 244 29.09 -14.55 -28.53
C ARG A 244 30.35 -14.01 -27.87
N VAL A 245 30.21 -13.65 -26.61
CA VAL A 245 31.34 -13.37 -25.73
C VAL A 245 31.82 -14.74 -25.24
N ASP A 246 32.73 -15.35 -25.98
CA ASP A 246 33.45 -16.56 -25.57
C ASP A 246 34.59 -16.22 -24.59
#